data_AF-A0AAN6D6K8-F1
#
_entry.id   AF-A0AAN6D6K8-F1
#
_cell.length_a   1.000
_cell.length_b   1.000
_cell.length_c   1.000
_cell.angle_alpha   90.00
_cell.angle_beta   90.00
_cell.angle_gamma   90.00
#
_symmetry.space_group_name_H-M   'P 1'
#
loop_
_entity.id
_entity.type
_entity.pdbx_description
1 polymer ?
#
loop_
_entity_poly.entity_id
_entity_poly.type
_entity_poly.pdbx_seq_one_letter_code
_entity_poly.pdbx_strand_id
1 'polypeptide(L)'
;MSIVIPGDHFTLETGTEVVLGPNLQTTGNIANPTTAGYLVQTQTGSSSLAYVEADSKRYMPAAQDFVVGTIVGSFGESYKVSLANFSTPAVLGFYAFPNASKKNRPRLKTGDLVYARVASVDPDLDVELECFDATTGKEGGFGHLEGGFLFEVRLAYARYLLRHQDAPTPYKTPSNV
;
A
#
# COMPACT_ATOMS: atom_id res chain seq x y z
N MET A 1 10.92 -12.29 -18.38
CA MET A 1 9.69 -12.36 -17.58
C MET A 1 8.93 -13.61 -18.00
N SER A 2 8.66 -14.51 -17.06
CA SER A 2 7.84 -15.71 -17.32
C SER A 2 6.40 -15.43 -16.93
N ILE A 3 5.45 -15.81 -17.78
CA ILE A 3 4.02 -15.76 -17.42
C ILE A 3 3.71 -17.01 -16.60
N VAL A 4 2.93 -16.84 -15.54
CA VAL A 4 2.43 -17.94 -14.71
C VAL A 4 0.93 -17.81 -14.54
N ILE A 5 0.26 -18.95 -14.37
CA ILE A 5 -1.18 -19.04 -14.13
C ILE A 5 -1.47 -19.90 -12.89
N PRO A 6 -2.64 -19.74 -12.26
CA PRO A 6 -3.05 -20.63 -11.19
C PRO A 6 -3.11 -22.08 -11.67
N GLY A 7 -2.42 -22.96 -10.96
CA GLY A 7 -2.24 -24.38 -11.33
C GLY A 7 -0.82 -24.73 -11.79
N ASP A 8 -0.01 -23.73 -12.16
CA ASP A 8 1.43 -23.92 -12.34
C ASP A 8 2.10 -24.21 -10.99
N HIS A 9 3.23 -24.90 -11.02
CA HIS A 9 4.02 -25.23 -9.83
C HIS A 9 5.49 -24.99 -10.10
N PHE A 10 6.20 -24.49 -9.09
CA PHE A 10 7.64 -24.33 -9.15
C PHE A 10 8.28 -24.76 -7.83
N THR A 11 9.38 -25.49 -7.95
CA THR A 11 10.14 -25.98 -6.80
C THR A 11 11.05 -24.86 -6.31
N LEU A 12 10.97 -24.55 -5.02
CA LEU A 12 11.90 -23.62 -4.39
C LEU A 12 13.25 -24.33 -4.17
N GLU A 13 14.34 -23.69 -4.55
CA GLU A 13 15.67 -24.29 -4.39
C GLU A 13 16.02 -24.50 -2.91
N THR A 14 16.30 -25.74 -2.54
CA THR A 14 16.66 -26.11 -1.17
C THR A 14 18.05 -25.56 -0.84
N GLY A 15 18.15 -24.58 0.07
CA GLY A 15 19.42 -24.04 0.57
C GLY A 15 19.57 -22.53 0.50
N THR A 16 18.66 -21.83 -0.20
CA THR A 16 18.54 -20.37 -0.13
C THR A 16 17.28 -20.00 0.65
N GLU A 17 17.36 -18.96 1.48
CA GLU A 17 16.19 -18.43 2.17
C GLU A 17 15.30 -17.71 1.14
N VAL A 18 14.10 -18.24 0.89
CA VAL A 18 13.16 -17.66 -0.06
C VAL A 18 12.10 -16.86 0.68
N VAL A 19 12.05 -15.56 0.44
CA VAL A 19 10.95 -14.69 0.86
C VAL A 19 9.87 -14.76 -0.22
N LEU A 20 8.68 -15.22 0.18
CA LEU A 20 7.52 -15.26 -0.70
C LEU A 20 6.76 -13.95 -0.57
N GLY A 21 6.66 -13.24 -1.69
CA GLY A 21 5.83 -12.05 -1.80
C GLY A 21 4.40 -12.37 -2.27
N PRO A 22 3.68 -11.35 -2.76
CA PRO A 22 2.27 -11.48 -3.11
C PRO A 22 1.99 -12.52 -4.21
N ASN A 23 0.76 -13.02 -4.20
CA ASN A 23 0.19 -13.92 -5.22
C ASN A 23 0.88 -15.29 -5.33
N LEU A 24 1.66 -15.67 -4.33
CA LEU A 24 2.25 -17.00 -4.17
C LEU A 24 1.80 -17.62 -2.85
N GLN A 25 1.46 -18.90 -2.90
CA GLN A 25 1.25 -19.72 -1.72
C GLN A 25 2.24 -20.88 -1.74
N THR A 26 2.69 -21.31 -0.57
CA THR A 26 3.56 -22.48 -0.46
C THR A 26 2.81 -23.69 0.08
N THR A 27 3.12 -24.86 -0.46
CA THR A 27 2.71 -26.16 0.07
C THR A 27 3.96 -27.03 0.16
N GLY A 28 4.59 -27.02 1.34
CA GLY A 28 5.92 -27.63 1.52
C GLY A 28 7.01 -26.82 0.82
N ASN A 29 7.70 -27.44 -0.14
CA ASN A 29 8.76 -26.81 -0.94
C ASN A 29 8.28 -26.40 -2.34
N ILE A 30 6.98 -26.48 -2.60
CA ILE A 30 6.37 -26.12 -3.88
C ILE A 30 5.66 -24.79 -3.68
N ALA A 31 6.00 -23.82 -4.51
CA ALA A 31 5.28 -22.57 -4.56
C ALA A 31 4.30 -22.58 -5.75
N ASN A 32 3.09 -22.10 -5.45
CA ASN A 32 1.90 -22.18 -6.30
C ASN A 32 1.39 -20.76 -6.53
N PRO A 33 1.33 -20.27 -7.78
CA PRO A 33 0.69 -19.01 -8.11
C PRO A 33 -0.80 -19.06 -7.79
N THR A 34 -1.32 -18.01 -7.14
CA THR A 34 -2.76 -17.86 -6.90
C THR A 34 -3.43 -16.93 -7.91
N THR A 35 -2.63 -16.13 -8.62
CA THR A 35 -3.09 -15.15 -9.61
C THR A 35 -2.27 -15.29 -10.89
N ALA A 36 -2.90 -15.09 -12.05
CA ALA A 36 -2.19 -15.04 -13.32
C ALA A 36 -1.40 -13.73 -13.45
N GLY A 37 -0.16 -13.80 -13.94
CA GLY A 37 0.69 -12.63 -14.08
C GLY A 37 2.12 -12.97 -14.47
N TYR A 38 3.04 -12.06 -14.15
CA TYR A 38 4.47 -12.25 -14.41
C TYR A 38 5.18 -12.69 -13.14
N LEU A 39 5.83 -13.85 -13.19
CA LEU A 39 6.71 -14.29 -12.12
C LEU A 39 7.94 -13.40 -12.09
N VAL A 40 8.19 -12.80 -10.92
CA VAL A 40 9.38 -12.03 -10.62
C VAL A 40 10.19 -12.79 -9.58
N GLN A 41 11.43 -13.08 -9.91
CA GLN A 41 12.41 -13.64 -8.99
C GLN A 41 13.61 -12.71 -8.97
N THR A 42 13.97 -12.27 -7.78
CA THR A 42 15.08 -11.35 -7.54
C THR A 42 15.95 -11.93 -6.45
N GLN A 43 17.23 -12.10 -6.74
CA GLN A 43 18.21 -12.61 -5.77
C GLN A 43 18.95 -11.43 -5.16
N THR A 44 18.93 -11.34 -3.83
CA THR A 44 19.62 -10.29 -3.07
C THR A 44 20.54 -10.95 -2.07
N GLY A 45 21.82 -11.07 -2.41
CA GLY A 45 22.80 -11.76 -1.59
C GLY A 45 22.46 -13.25 -1.45
N SER A 46 22.29 -13.72 -0.21
CA SER A 46 21.96 -15.12 0.13
C SER A 46 20.47 -15.46 0.07
N SER A 47 19.60 -14.46 -0.08
CA SER A 47 18.15 -14.64 -0.04
C SER A 47 17.52 -14.35 -1.41
N SER A 48 16.44 -15.05 -1.72
CA SER A 48 15.69 -14.90 -2.97
C SER A 48 14.28 -14.38 -2.66
N LEU A 49 13.83 -13.36 -3.37
CA LEU A 49 12.46 -12.85 -3.32
C LEU A 49 11.72 -13.32 -4.55
N ALA A 50 10.60 -14.03 -4.35
CA ALA A 50 9.71 -14.47 -5.42
C ALA A 50 8.31 -13.91 -5.22
N TYR A 51 7.69 -13.36 -6.26
CA TYR A 51 6.29 -12.91 -6.26
C TYR A 51 5.71 -12.91 -7.67
N VAL A 52 4.38 -12.84 -7.80
CA VAL A 52 3.72 -12.64 -9.09
C VAL A 52 3.20 -11.22 -9.20
N GLU A 53 3.73 -10.47 -10.16
CA GLU A 53 3.25 -9.14 -10.51
C GLU A 53 1.97 -9.32 -11.37
N ALA A 54 0.84 -8.89 -10.81
CA ALA A 54 -0.47 -9.00 -11.42
C ALA A 54 -1.19 -7.64 -11.42
N ASP A 55 -1.98 -7.37 -12.46
CA ASP A 55 -2.86 -6.20 -12.51
C ASP A 55 -4.19 -6.53 -11.84
N SER A 56 -4.41 -5.96 -10.65
CA SER A 56 -5.68 -6.05 -9.93
C SER A 56 -6.32 -4.67 -9.86
N LYS A 57 -7.66 -4.64 -9.94
CA LYS A 57 -8.44 -3.40 -9.76
C LYS A 57 -8.69 -3.09 -8.29
N ARG A 58 -8.76 -4.10 -7.41
CA ARG A 58 -9.13 -3.91 -6.00
C ARG A 58 -7.87 -3.86 -5.14
N TYR A 59 -7.70 -2.74 -4.43
CA TYR A 59 -6.63 -2.58 -3.45
C TYR A 59 -6.88 -3.47 -2.23
N MET A 60 -5.87 -4.25 -1.85
CA MET A 60 -5.82 -5.01 -0.61
C MET A 60 -4.74 -4.38 0.27
N PRO A 61 -5.09 -3.81 1.43
CA PRO A 61 -4.12 -3.14 2.28
C PRO A 61 -2.98 -4.06 2.69
N ALA A 62 -1.74 -3.59 2.53
CA ALA A 62 -0.56 -4.21 3.10
C ALA A 62 0.17 -3.21 3.99
N ALA A 63 0.82 -3.71 5.05
CA ALA A 63 1.61 -2.86 5.93
C ALA A 63 2.69 -2.11 5.13
N GLN A 64 2.95 -0.86 5.52
CA GLN A 64 3.91 0.05 4.87
C GLN A 64 3.49 0.62 3.51
N ASP A 65 2.30 0.27 2.99
CA ASP A 65 1.79 0.90 1.78
C ASP A 65 1.48 2.39 2.01
N PHE A 66 1.83 3.22 1.02
CA PHE A 66 1.44 4.62 0.98
C PHE A 66 0.12 4.76 0.25
N VAL A 67 -0.85 5.39 0.90
CA VAL A 67 -2.23 5.45 0.44
C VAL A 67 -2.79 6.86 0.53
N VAL A 68 -3.64 7.20 -0.44
CA VAL A 68 -4.52 8.37 -0.36
C VAL A 68 -5.90 7.89 0.03
N GLY A 69 -6.44 8.43 1.11
CA GLY A 69 -7.75 8.08 1.63
C GLY A 69 -8.67 9.29 1.73
N THR A 70 -9.99 9.03 1.73
CA THR A 70 -11.01 10.04 1.98
C THR A 70 -11.62 9.83 3.37
N ILE A 71 -11.69 10.88 4.18
CA ILE A 71 -12.37 10.83 5.47
C ILE A 71 -13.87 10.64 5.22
N VAL A 72 -14.44 9.54 5.72
CA VAL A 72 -15.88 9.27 5.61
C VAL A 72 -16.63 9.61 6.90
N GLY A 73 -15.92 9.69 8.03
CA GLY A 73 -16.49 10.11 9.30
C GLY A 73 -15.48 10.07 10.43
N SER A 74 -15.95 10.42 11.62
CA SER A 74 -15.19 10.34 12.87
C SER A 74 -15.96 9.52 13.88
N PHE A 75 -15.28 8.58 14.55
CA PHE A 75 -15.87 7.75 15.60
C PHE A 75 -14.89 7.63 16.77
N GLY A 76 -15.36 7.99 17.97
CA GLY A 76 -14.54 7.98 19.18
C GLY A 76 -13.31 8.89 19.05
N GLU A 77 -12.12 8.32 19.21
CA GLU A 77 -10.82 9.01 19.06
C GLU A 77 -10.13 8.70 17.72
N SER A 78 -10.91 8.41 16.68
CA SER A 78 -10.42 8.02 15.36
C SER A 78 -11.27 8.56 14.21
N TYR A 79 -10.66 8.66 13.04
CA TYR A 79 -11.31 8.87 11.76
C TYR A 79 -11.54 7.53 11.06
N LYS A 80 -12.68 7.40 10.37
CA LYS A 80 -12.91 6.34 9.40
C LYS A 80 -12.50 6.87 8.02
N VAL A 81 -11.65 6.12 7.33
CA VAL A 81 -11.01 6.53 6.07
C VAL A 81 -11.32 5.50 4.99
N SER A 82 -11.93 5.92 3.88
CA SER A 82 -12.12 5.07 2.71
C SER A 82 -10.90 5.13 1.80
N LEU A 83 -10.26 3.99 1.55
CA LEU A 83 -9.11 3.86 0.65
C LEU A 83 -9.50 3.51 -0.79
N ALA A 84 -10.65 2.85 -0.94
CA ALA A 84 -11.21 2.47 -2.23
C ALA A 84 -12.73 2.36 -2.13
N ASN A 85 -13.42 2.64 -3.22
CA ASN A 85 -14.87 2.51 -3.32
C ASN A 85 -15.31 1.07 -2.98
N PHE A 86 -16.35 0.96 -2.14
CA PHE A 86 -16.93 -0.32 -1.68
C PHE A 86 -15.97 -1.24 -0.90
N SER A 87 -14.84 -0.73 -0.42
CA SER A 87 -13.97 -1.43 0.53
C SER A 87 -14.27 -1.02 1.97
N THR A 88 -13.96 -1.92 2.91
CA THR A 88 -14.06 -1.64 4.35
C THR A 88 -13.21 -0.41 4.70
N PRO A 89 -13.76 0.59 5.40
CA PRO A 89 -13.00 1.76 5.81
C PRO A 89 -11.89 1.39 6.81
N ALA A 90 -10.71 1.97 6.60
CA ALA A 90 -9.60 1.93 7.54
C ALA A 90 -9.82 2.91 8.71
N VAL A 91 -9.02 2.77 9.76
CA VAL A 91 -9.05 3.58 10.98
C VAL A 91 -7.79 4.42 11.06
N LEU A 92 -7.96 5.73 11.26
CA LEU A 92 -6.85 6.67 11.47
C LEU A 92 -7.02 7.36 12.82
N GLY A 93 -6.17 7.03 13.79
CA GLY A 93 -6.25 7.59 15.15
C GLY A 93 -5.97 9.10 15.18
N PHE A 94 -6.63 9.84 16.08
CA PHE A 94 -6.37 11.28 16.25
C PHE A 94 -4.94 11.59 16.70
N TYR A 95 -4.28 10.61 17.32
CA TYR A 95 -2.89 10.70 17.79
C TYR A 95 -1.88 10.10 16.80
N ALA A 96 -2.34 9.55 15.68
CA ALA A 96 -1.49 8.98 14.64
C ALA A 96 -0.95 10.06 13.69
N PHE A 97 -0.60 11.23 14.24
CA PHE A 97 -0.09 12.40 13.52
C PHE A 97 1.09 12.98 14.31
N PRO A 98 2.04 13.65 13.63
CA PRO A 98 3.16 14.28 14.29
C PRO A 98 2.65 15.34 15.26
N ASN A 99 3.23 15.38 16.47
CA ASN A 99 2.89 16.34 17.53
C ASN A 99 1.40 16.31 17.99
N ALA A 100 0.67 15.23 17.70
CA ALA A 100 -0.70 15.10 18.14
C ALA A 100 -0.81 14.81 19.63
N SER A 101 -1.71 15.51 20.32
CA SER A 101 -1.99 15.33 21.74
C SER A 101 -3.47 15.57 22.03
N LYS A 102 -3.91 15.27 23.26
CA LYS A 102 -5.31 15.55 23.68
C LYS A 102 -5.72 17.01 23.46
N LYS A 103 -4.77 17.95 23.56
CA LYS A 103 -4.98 19.39 23.37
C LYS A 103 -4.86 19.82 21.91
N ASN A 104 -3.99 19.16 21.14
CA ASN A 104 -3.70 19.48 19.75
C ASN A 104 -4.11 18.30 18.85
N ARG A 105 -5.39 18.29 18.46
CA ARG A 105 -5.96 17.26 17.59
C ARG A 105 -6.05 17.80 16.16
N PRO A 106 -5.67 17.00 15.14
CA PRO A 106 -6.00 17.31 13.75
C PRO A 106 -7.51 17.54 13.61
N ARG A 107 -7.90 18.46 12.71
CA ARG A 107 -9.31 18.83 12.50
C ARG A 107 -9.75 18.47 11.09
N LEU A 108 -9.75 17.18 10.78
CA LEU A 108 -10.24 16.67 9.50
C LEU A 108 -11.76 16.52 9.53
N LYS A 109 -12.41 16.79 8.39
CA LYS A 109 -13.85 16.69 8.16
C LYS A 109 -14.15 15.60 7.14
N THR A 110 -15.39 15.12 7.13
CA THR A 110 -15.86 14.21 6.09
C THR A 110 -15.70 14.86 4.71
N GLY A 111 -15.10 14.13 3.77
CA GLY A 111 -14.75 14.60 2.43
C GLY A 111 -13.30 15.06 2.29
N ASP A 112 -12.59 15.30 3.39
CA ASP A 112 -11.17 15.66 3.34
C ASP A 112 -10.33 14.48 2.83
N LEU A 113 -9.30 14.80 2.06
CA LEU A 113 -8.31 13.82 1.61
C LEU A 113 -7.12 13.79 2.58
N VAL A 114 -6.58 12.59 2.77
CA VAL A 114 -5.42 12.35 3.63
C VAL A 114 -4.43 11.45 2.90
N TYR A 115 -3.16 11.84 2.92
CA TYR A 115 -2.05 10.99 2.53
C TYR A 115 -1.48 10.33 3.79
N ALA A 116 -1.49 9.00 3.83
CA ALA A 116 -1.15 8.21 5.00
C ALA A 116 -0.36 6.97 4.63
N ARG A 117 0.23 6.35 5.65
CA ARG A 117 0.87 5.04 5.57
C ARG A 117 0.00 4.00 6.27
N VAL A 118 -0.10 2.81 5.71
CA VAL A 118 -0.73 1.66 6.38
C VAL A 118 0.19 1.18 7.51
N ALA A 119 -0.24 1.38 8.76
CA ALA A 119 0.54 1.05 9.95
C ALA A 119 0.54 -0.46 10.22
N SER A 120 -0.67 -1.03 10.30
CA SER A 120 -0.91 -2.43 10.63
C SER A 120 -2.06 -2.99 9.78
N VAL A 121 -1.97 -4.27 9.46
CA VAL A 121 -3.00 -5.03 8.76
C VAL A 121 -3.15 -6.35 9.48
N ASP A 122 -4.35 -6.64 9.96
CA ASP A 122 -4.72 -7.92 10.55
C ASP A 122 -5.98 -8.43 9.84
N PRO A 123 -6.06 -9.71 9.42
CA PRO A 123 -7.23 -10.26 8.75
C PRO A 123 -8.53 -10.15 9.55
N ASP A 124 -8.46 -10.12 10.89
CA ASP A 124 -9.60 -10.15 11.79
C ASP A 124 -9.94 -8.76 12.37
N LEU A 125 -9.12 -7.74 12.11
CA LEU A 125 -9.30 -6.38 12.66
C LEU A 125 -9.41 -5.32 11.55
N ASP A 126 -9.79 -4.12 11.96
CA ASP A 126 -9.77 -2.94 11.09
C ASP A 126 -8.32 -2.57 10.73
N VAL A 127 -8.10 -2.18 9.47
CA VAL A 127 -6.79 -1.69 8.99
C VAL A 127 -6.47 -0.35 9.64
N GLU A 128 -5.26 -0.19 10.18
CA GLU A 128 -4.84 1.04 10.84
C GLU A 128 -3.92 1.88 9.95
N LEU A 129 -4.14 3.19 9.98
CA LEU A 129 -3.35 4.18 9.26
C LEU A 129 -2.59 5.09 10.22
N GLU A 130 -1.46 5.63 9.76
CA GLU A 130 -0.72 6.67 10.43
C GLU A 130 -0.21 7.75 9.46
N CYS A 131 0.02 8.95 9.99
CA CYS A 131 0.43 10.13 9.23
C CYS A 131 1.76 10.70 9.75
N PHE A 132 2.72 9.86 10.12
CA PHE A 132 4.08 10.26 10.48
C PHE A 132 5.10 9.26 9.91
N ASP A 133 6.37 9.64 9.88
CA ASP A 133 7.43 8.69 9.52
C ASP A 133 7.67 7.72 10.67
N ALA A 134 7.46 6.42 10.44
CA ALA A 134 7.66 5.38 11.46
C ALA A 134 9.07 5.33 12.05
N THR A 135 10.09 5.78 11.31
CA THR A 135 11.48 5.71 11.77
C THR A 135 11.81 6.86 12.71
N THR A 136 11.38 8.07 12.35
CA THR A 136 11.73 9.30 13.10
C THR A 136 10.64 9.78 14.05
N GLY A 137 9.39 9.32 13.87
CA GLY A 137 8.21 9.84 14.56
C GLY A 137 7.87 11.28 14.18
N LYS A 138 8.50 11.83 13.13
CA LYS A 138 8.37 13.22 12.69
C LYS A 138 7.47 13.33 11.46
N GLU A 139 7.32 14.56 10.99
CA GLU A 139 6.62 14.86 9.73
C GLU A 139 7.30 14.14 8.56
N GLY A 140 6.59 13.19 7.95
CA GLY A 140 7.05 12.40 6.81
C GLY A 140 6.41 12.81 5.48
N GLY A 141 5.86 14.01 5.39
CA GLY A 141 5.06 14.46 4.25
C GLY A 141 3.64 13.88 4.19
N PHE A 142 3.21 13.18 5.24
CA PHE A 142 1.85 12.68 5.42
C PHE A 142 0.94 13.74 6.05
N GLY A 143 -0.38 13.57 5.88
CA GLY A 143 -1.39 14.44 6.46
C GLY A 143 -2.47 14.85 5.47
N HIS A 144 -3.15 15.96 5.78
CA HIS A 144 -4.23 16.48 4.97
C HIS A 144 -3.73 16.95 3.60
N LEU A 145 -4.45 16.61 2.54
CA LEU A 145 -4.22 17.11 1.19
C LEU A 145 -5.22 18.22 0.89
N GLU A 146 -4.71 19.46 0.77
CA GLU A 146 -5.52 20.64 0.46
C GLU A 146 -5.59 20.89 -1.05
N GLY A 147 -6.81 20.97 -1.58
CA GLY A 147 -7.05 21.24 -3.00
C GLY A 147 -6.64 20.09 -3.92
N GLY A 148 -6.33 20.42 -5.18
CA GLY A 148 -5.93 19.45 -6.20
C GLY A 148 -7.09 18.66 -6.82
N PHE A 149 -6.74 17.53 -7.44
CA PHE A 149 -7.68 16.66 -8.14
C PHE A 149 -7.34 15.19 -7.83
N LEU A 150 -8.35 14.40 -7.48
CA LEU A 150 -8.24 12.97 -7.24
C LEU A 150 -8.84 12.20 -8.41
N PHE A 151 -8.09 11.21 -8.92
CA PHE A 151 -8.57 10.28 -9.93
C PHE A 151 -8.05 8.87 -9.65
N GLU A 152 -8.81 7.88 -10.09
CA GLU A 152 -8.49 6.48 -9.89
C GLU A 152 -7.56 5.96 -11.00
N VAL A 153 -6.60 5.13 -10.63
CA VAL A 153 -5.71 4.41 -11.55
C VAL A 153 -5.66 2.93 -11.20
N ARG A 154 -5.21 2.09 -12.14
CA ARG A 154 -4.95 0.67 -11.83
C ARG A 154 -3.75 0.54 -10.89
N LEU A 155 -3.78 -0.48 -10.03
CA LEU A 155 -2.73 -0.69 -9.03
C LEU A 155 -1.36 -0.94 -9.65
N ALA A 156 -1.30 -1.66 -10.76
CA ALA A 156 -0.04 -1.87 -11.49
C ALA A 156 0.58 -0.54 -11.93
N TYR A 157 -0.24 0.41 -12.38
CA TYR A 157 0.24 1.74 -12.77
C TYR A 157 0.68 2.58 -11.56
N ALA A 158 -0.06 2.55 -10.45
CA ALA A 158 0.34 3.22 -9.21
C ALA A 158 1.70 2.70 -8.68
N ARG A 159 1.89 1.37 -8.65
CA ARG A 159 3.18 0.76 -8.27
C ARG A 159 4.30 1.12 -9.23
N TYR A 160 4.00 1.17 -10.53
CA TYR A 160 4.97 1.57 -11.54
C TYR A 160 5.46 3.01 -11.34
N LEU A 161 4.53 3.96 -11.12
CA LEU A 161 4.85 5.36 -10.81
C LEU A 161 5.70 5.50 -9.54
N LEU A 162 5.42 4.72 -8.49
CA LEU A 162 6.17 4.79 -7.24
C LEU A 162 7.62 4.25 -7.37
N ARG A 163 7.82 3.25 -8.25
CA ARG A 163 9.12 2.57 -8.43
C ARG A 163 10.02 3.24 -9.47
N HIS A 164 9.45 3.98 -10.42
CA HIS A 164 10.20 4.54 -11.55
C HIS A 164 10.10 6.07 -11.54
N GLN A 165 11.23 6.72 -11.29
CA GLN A 165 11.30 8.19 -11.28
C GLN A 165 10.96 8.81 -12.65
N ASP A 166 11.30 8.12 -13.74
CA ASP A 166 11.09 8.59 -15.12
C ASP A 166 9.74 8.12 -15.72
N ALA A 167 8.82 7.65 -14.89
CA ALA A 167 7.55 7.14 -15.38
C ALA A 167 6.74 8.25 -16.09
N PRO A 168 6.19 7.99 -17.29
CA PRO A 168 5.37 8.97 -17.99
C PRO A 168 4.11 9.25 -17.18
N THR A 169 4.02 10.47 -16.65
CA THR A 169 2.84 10.93 -15.91
C THR A 169 1.72 11.31 -16.90
N PRO A 170 0.44 11.12 -16.53
CA PRO A 170 -0.68 11.46 -17.40
C PRO A 170 -0.75 12.98 -17.68
N TYR A 171 -0.16 13.78 -16.79
CA TYR A 171 -0.04 15.22 -16.92
C TYR A 171 1.45 15.59 -17.03
N LYS A 172 1.80 16.31 -18.10
CA LYS A 172 3.05 17.08 -18.11
C LYS A 172 2.94 18.10 -16.98
N THR A 173 3.80 17.99 -15.97
CA THR A 173 4.06 19.12 -15.09
C THR A 173 4.45 20.30 -15.99
N PRO A 174 3.85 21.49 -15.83
CA PRO A 174 4.42 22.66 -16.46
C PRO A 174 5.87 22.74 -15.97
N SER A 175 6.81 22.68 -16.92
CA SER A 175 8.23 22.87 -16.64
C SER A 175 8.36 24.16 -15.85
N ASN A 176 8.89 24.03 -14.62
CA ASN A 176 9.11 25.09 -13.63
C ASN A 176 9.21 26.50 -14.26
N VAL A 177 8.29 27.37 -13.84
CA VAL A 177 8.51 28.83 -13.87
C VAL A 177 9.24 29.20 -12.59
#